data_AF-A0A484GZ39-F1
#
_entry.id   AF-A0A484GZ39-F1
#
_cell.length_a   1.000
_cell.length_b   1.000
_cell.length_c   1.000
_cell.angle_alpha   90.00
_cell.angle_beta   90.00
_cell.angle_gamma   90.00
#
_symmetry.space_group_name_H-M   'P 1'
#
loop_
_entity.id
_entity.type
_entity.pdbx_description
1 polymer ?
#
loop_
_entity_poly.entity_id
_entity_poly.type
_entity_poly.pdbx_seq_one_letter_code
_entity_poly.pdbx_strand_id
1 'polypeptide(L)'
;EYAEFLHCKGRKITDFDEVRHEIEAETDRVTGMNKGISSIPINLRVYSPHVLNLTLIDLPGITKVPVGDQPPDIEYQIREMIMQFITRENCLILAVTPANTDLANSDALKLAKEVDPQG
;
A
#
# COMPACT_ATOMS: atom_id res chain seq x y z
N GLU A 1 22.19 1.73 -9.07
CA GLU A 1 20.79 1.29 -8.86
C GLU A 1 19.89 2.42 -9.32
N TYR A 2 18.67 2.14 -9.75
CA TYR A 2 17.74 3.19 -10.16
C TYR A 2 16.29 2.75 -10.03
N ALA A 3 15.39 3.71 -9.99
CA ALA A 3 13.96 3.50 -10.02
C ALA A 3 13.33 4.18 -11.25
N GLU A 4 12.20 3.64 -11.71
CA GLU A 4 11.38 4.20 -12.78
C GLU A 4 9.90 4.12 -12.40
N PHE A 5 9.20 5.25 -12.53
CA PHE A 5 7.76 5.32 -12.36
C PHE A 5 7.05 5.13 -13.70
N LEU A 6 5.93 4.40 -13.69
CA LEU A 6 5.13 4.19 -14.90
C LEU A 6 4.57 5.51 -15.47
N HIS A 7 4.25 6.49 -14.62
CA HIS A 7 3.76 7.81 -15.03
C HIS A 7 4.88 8.76 -15.50
N CYS A 8 6.15 8.44 -15.24
CA CYS A 8 7.33 9.19 -15.68
C CYS A 8 8.22 8.34 -16.61
N LYS A 9 7.64 7.75 -17.66
CA LYS A 9 8.35 6.83 -18.57
C LYS A 9 9.69 7.38 -19.05
N GLY A 10 10.75 6.59 -18.91
CA GLY A 10 12.10 6.93 -19.38
C GLY A 10 12.92 7.77 -18.41
N ARG A 11 12.35 8.29 -17.31
CA ARG A 11 13.10 8.96 -16.25
C ARG A 11 13.65 7.93 -15.28
N LYS A 12 14.98 7.78 -15.26
CA LYS A 12 15.68 6.96 -14.27
C LYS A 12 16.08 7.82 -13.09
N ILE A 13 15.57 7.49 -11.92
CA ILE A 13 15.87 8.19 -10.67
C ILE A 13 16.88 7.34 -9.90
N THR A 14 18.05 7.90 -9.59
CA THR A 14 19.10 7.21 -8.84
C THR A 14 19.14 7.58 -7.37
N ASP A 15 18.52 8.72 -7.02
CA ASP A 15 18.38 9.18 -5.64
C ASP A 15 17.05 8.68 -5.05
N PHE A 16 17.11 7.87 -3.99
CA PHE A 16 15.92 7.31 -3.36
C PHE A 16 15.14 8.32 -2.52
N ASP A 17 15.75 9.44 -2.11
CA ASP A 17 14.98 10.54 -1.54
C ASP A 17 14.08 11.18 -2.60
N GLU A 18 14.56 11.34 -3.84
CA GLU A 18 13.73 11.82 -4.96
C GLU A 18 12.57 10.85 -5.28
N VAL A 19 12.81 9.53 -5.18
CA VAL A 19 11.75 8.52 -5.31
C VAL A 19 10.65 8.73 -4.27
N ARG A 20 11.03 8.95 -3.00
CA ARG A 20 10.08 9.21 -1.92
C ARG A 20 9.24 10.46 -2.19
N HIS A 21 9.89 11.57 -2.55
CA HIS A 21 9.19 12.82 -2.87
C HIS A 21 8.25 12.67 -4.08
N GLU A 22 8.63 11.89 -5.09
CA GLU A 22 7.77 11.63 -6.25
C GLU A 22 6.54 10.79 -5.87
N ILE A 23 6.65 9.80 -4.97
CA ILE A 23 5.49 9.05 -4.44
C ILE A 23 4.53 9.99 -3.70
N GLU A 24 5.07 10.85 -2.83
CA GLU A 24 4.29 11.84 -2.08
C GLU A 24 3.56 12.80 -3.03
N ALA A 25 4.30 13.39 -3.98
CA ALA A 25 3.74 14.32 -4.96
C ALA A 25 2.67 13.67 -5.85
N GLU A 26 2.88 12.43 -6.29
CA GLU A 26 1.91 11.71 -7.11
C GLU A 26 0.65 11.36 -6.33
N THR A 27 0.81 10.99 -5.06
CA THR A 27 -0.31 10.73 -4.15
C THR A 27 -1.13 12.00 -3.97
N ASP A 28 -0.51 13.11 -3.57
CA ASP A 28 -1.18 14.40 -3.37
C ASP A 28 -1.86 14.93 -4.64
N ARG A 29 -1.28 14.66 -5.82
CA ARG A 29 -1.87 15.03 -7.12
C ARG A 29 -3.21 14.33 -7.35
N VAL A 30 -3.38 13.11 -6.87
CA VAL A 30 -4.57 12.29 -7.10
C VAL A 30 -5.58 12.42 -5.95
N THR A 31 -5.11 12.45 -4.71
CA THR A 31 -5.97 12.44 -3.51
C THR A 31 -6.21 13.83 -2.91
N GLY A 32 -5.44 14.83 -3.33
CA GLY A 32 -5.38 16.14 -2.67
C GLY A 32 -4.60 16.10 -1.35
N MET A 33 -4.37 17.27 -0.76
CA MET A 33 -3.47 17.41 0.41
C MET A 33 -4.10 17.00 1.77
N ASN A 34 -5.35 16.53 1.80
CA ASN A 34 -6.12 16.42 3.05
C ASN A 34 -6.54 14.99 3.42
N LYS A 35 -5.58 14.05 3.33
CA LYS A 35 -5.70 12.64 3.78
C LYS A 35 -6.71 11.78 3.01
N GLY A 36 -7.05 12.17 1.78
CA GLY A 36 -7.82 11.34 0.86
C GLY A 36 -7.08 10.05 0.50
N ILE A 37 -7.84 9.05 0.04
CA ILE A 37 -7.29 7.81 -0.52
C ILE A 37 -7.71 7.69 -1.99
N SER A 38 -6.97 6.87 -2.74
CA SER A 38 -7.30 6.55 -4.12
C SER A 38 -7.01 5.07 -4.39
N SER A 39 -7.87 4.43 -5.18
CA SER A 39 -7.66 3.07 -5.69
C SER A 39 -6.73 3.01 -6.90
N ILE A 40 -6.28 4.17 -7.41
CA ILE A 40 -5.34 4.24 -8.54
C ILE A 40 -3.91 3.94 -8.01
N PRO A 41 -3.27 2.85 -8.47
CA PRO A 41 -1.97 2.46 -7.95
C PRO A 41 -0.82 3.27 -8.55
N ILE A 42 0.18 3.60 -7.73
CA ILE A 42 1.47 4.11 -8.18
C ILE A 42 2.35 2.91 -8.54
N ASN A 43 2.76 2.83 -9.80
CA ASN A 43 3.59 1.73 -10.29
C ASN A 43 5.05 2.15 -10.33
N LEU A 44 5.84 1.60 -9.40
CA LEU A 44 7.27 1.85 -9.25
C LEU A 44 8.07 0.58 -9.55
N ARG A 45 9.11 0.70 -10.39
CA ARG A 45 10.07 -0.38 -10.64
C ARG A 45 11.42 0.02 -10.10
N VAL A 46 12.02 -0.82 -9.25
CA VAL A 46 13.35 -0.61 -8.68
C VAL A 46 14.31 -1.65 -9.26
N TYR A 47 15.45 -1.18 -9.77
CA TYR A 47 16.49 -1.98 -10.39
C TYR A 47 17.76 -1.94 -9.54
N SER A 48 18.11 -3.08 -8.95
CA SER A 48 19.31 -3.26 -8.12
C SER A 48 19.92 -4.66 -8.36
N PRO A 49 21.26 -4.80 -8.32
CA PRO A 49 21.90 -6.12 -8.34
C PRO A 49 21.76 -6.89 -7.02
N HIS A 50 21.21 -6.26 -5.98
CA HIS A 50 21.08 -6.81 -4.63
C HIS A 50 19.66 -7.32 -4.31
N VAL A 51 18.74 -7.30 -5.28
CA VAL A 51 17.34 -7.69 -5.08
C VAL A 51 16.93 -8.82 -6.03
N LEU A 52 15.91 -9.57 -5.61
CA LEU A 52 15.24 -10.56 -6.45
C LEU A 52 14.12 -9.91 -7.26
N ASN A 53 13.68 -10.59 -8.33
CA ASN A 53 12.47 -10.22 -9.06
C ASN A 53 11.25 -10.53 -8.20
N LEU A 54 10.79 -9.53 -7.45
CA LEU A 54 9.62 -9.61 -6.58
C LEU A 54 8.68 -8.44 -6.88
N THR A 55 7.37 -8.68 -6.74
CA THR A 55 6.36 -7.62 -6.74
C THR A 55 5.86 -7.44 -5.32
N LEU A 56 6.09 -6.25 -4.76
CA LEU A 56 5.56 -5.85 -3.47
C LEU A 56 4.41 -4.88 -3.72
N ILE A 57 3.34 -5.03 -2.94
CA ILE A 57 2.17 -4.16 -2.99
C ILE A 57 2.05 -3.55 -1.60
N ASP A 58 2.28 -2.24 -1.50
CA ASP A 58 2.00 -1.48 -0.30
C ASP A 58 0.56 -0.98 -0.35
N LEU A 59 -0.17 -1.15 0.75
CA LEU A 59 -1.61 -0.88 0.84
C LEU A 59 -1.88 0.10 1.97
N PRO A 60 -2.93 0.94 1.88
CA PRO A 60 -3.28 1.85 2.96
C PRO A 60 -3.53 1.10 4.28
N GLY A 61 -3.06 1.68 5.37
CA GLY A 61 -3.35 1.17 6.72
C GLY A 61 -4.84 1.26 7.04
N ILE A 62 -5.37 0.23 7.70
CA ILE A 62 -6.77 0.20 8.12
C ILE A 62 -7.01 1.28 9.17
N THR A 63 -7.95 2.19 8.91
CA THR A 63 -8.43 3.19 9.87
C THR A 63 -9.91 2.96 10.18
N LYS A 64 -10.26 3.03 11.46
CA LYS A 64 -11.65 2.89 11.96
C LYS A 64 -12.37 4.23 12.14
N VAL A 65 -11.61 5.33 12.13
CA VAL A 65 -12.15 6.67 12.36
C VAL A 65 -11.69 7.58 11.21
N PRO A 66 -12.62 8.19 10.45
CA PRO A 66 -12.25 9.12 9.40
C PRO A 66 -11.60 10.37 9.99
N VAL A 67 -10.57 10.87 9.32
CA VAL A 67 -9.86 12.11 9.68
C VAL A 67 -9.67 13.01 8.46
N GLY A 68 -9.71 14.33 8.67
CA GLY A 68 -9.58 15.29 7.56
C GLY A 68 -10.79 15.21 6.61
N ASP A 69 -10.53 15.10 5.31
CA ASP A 69 -11.57 15.02 4.28
C ASP A 69 -11.94 13.56 3.92
N GLN A 70 -11.57 12.60 4.77
CA GLN A 70 -11.94 11.20 4.57
C GLN A 70 -13.45 11.01 4.67
N PRO A 71 -14.05 10.26 3.74
CA PRO A 71 -15.48 10.02 3.78
C PRO A 71 -15.84 9.08 4.96
N PRO A 72 -17.11 9.10 5.44
CA PRO A 72 -17.52 8.29 6.58
C PRO A 72 -17.34 6.77 6.39
N ASP A 73 -17.30 6.31 5.15
CA ASP A 73 -17.13 4.92 4.73
C ASP A 73 -15.66 4.56 4.40
N ILE A 74 -14.69 5.38 4.82
CA ILE A 74 -13.26 5.18 4.53
C ILE A 74 -12.75 3.78 4.90
N GLU A 75 -13.20 3.24 6.03
CA GLU A 75 -12.82 1.89 6.48
C GLU A 75 -13.23 0.83 5.45
N TYR A 76 -14.44 0.95 4.90
CA TYR A 76 -14.96 0.05 3.89
C TYR A 76 -14.18 0.17 2.58
N GLN A 77 -13.88 1.39 2.12
CA GLN A 77 -13.11 1.62 0.90
C GLN A 77 -11.68 1.06 0.99
N ILE A 78 -10.99 1.26 2.12
CA ILE A 78 -9.66 0.69 2.36
C ILE A 78 -9.74 -0.84 2.36
N ARG A 79 -10.73 -1.40 3.04
CA ARG A 79 -10.94 -2.85 3.09
C ARG A 79 -11.18 -3.42 1.69
N GLU A 80 -12.04 -2.82 0.88
CA GLU A 80 -12.25 -3.24 -0.51
C GLU A 80 -10.96 -3.19 -1.32
N MET A 81 -10.18 -2.12 -1.17
CA MET A 81 -8.89 -2.00 -1.85
C MET A 81 -7.93 -3.13 -1.47
N ILE A 82 -7.80 -3.43 -0.18
CA ILE A 82 -6.95 -4.53 0.31
C ILE A 82 -7.43 -5.88 -0.28
N MET A 83 -8.74 -6.14 -0.24
CA MET A 83 -9.34 -7.39 -0.71
C MET A 83 -9.09 -7.65 -2.21
N GLN A 84 -8.95 -6.62 -3.04
CA GLN A 84 -8.60 -6.78 -4.47
C GLN A 84 -7.22 -7.41 -4.71
N PHE A 85 -6.33 -7.34 -3.72
CA PHE A 85 -4.97 -7.87 -3.81
C PHE A 85 -4.82 -9.18 -3.04
N ILE A 86 -5.32 -9.25 -1.79
CA ILE A 86 -5.07 -10.40 -0.91
C ILE A 86 -5.93 -11.64 -1.24
N THR A 87 -6.98 -11.50 -2.05
CA THR A 87 -7.84 -12.63 -2.47
C THR A 87 -7.22 -13.50 -3.56
N ARG A 88 -6.07 -13.12 -4.11
CA ARG A 88 -5.40 -13.86 -5.18
C ARG A 88 -4.64 -15.04 -4.58
N GLU A 89 -4.83 -16.25 -5.13
CA GLU A 89 -4.20 -17.49 -4.60
C GLU A 89 -2.67 -17.43 -4.49
N ASN A 90 -1.99 -16.67 -5.36
CA ASN A 90 -0.54 -16.53 -5.36
C ASN A 90 -0.04 -15.29 -4.59
N CYS A 91 -0.88 -14.67 -3.76
CA CYS A 91 -0.49 -13.52 -2.93
C CYS A 91 0.02 -14.00 -1.56
N LEU A 92 1.25 -13.61 -1.22
CA LEU A 92 1.76 -13.78 0.14
C LEU A 92 1.31 -12.58 1.00
N ILE A 93 0.57 -12.87 2.07
CA ILE A 93 0.05 -11.84 2.98
C ILE A 93 1.04 -11.63 4.14
N LEU A 94 1.63 -10.44 4.21
CA LEU A 94 2.45 -10.04 5.35
C LEU A 94 1.59 -9.29 6.39
N ALA A 95 0.99 -10.02 7.33
CA ALA A 95 0.13 -9.43 8.36
C ALA A 95 0.96 -8.76 9.48
N VAL A 96 1.29 -7.47 9.32
CA VAL A 96 2.08 -6.70 10.28
C VAL A 96 1.21 -6.20 11.43
N THR A 97 1.58 -6.53 12.68
CA THR A 97 0.90 -6.06 13.89
C THR A 97 1.92 -5.48 14.89
N PRO A 98 1.68 -4.27 15.45
CA PRO A 98 2.53 -3.71 16.49
C PRO A 98 2.51 -4.57 17.78
N ALA A 99 3.69 -4.82 18.35
CA ALA A 99 3.82 -5.66 19.55
C ALA A 99 3.22 -5.04 20.83
N ASN A 100 2.94 -3.75 20.83
CA ASN A 100 2.28 -3.03 21.93
C ASN A 100 0.74 -3.10 21.87
N THR A 101 0.18 -3.81 20.89
CA THR A 101 -1.26 -4.04 20.74
C THR A 101 -1.59 -5.51 20.96
N ASP A 102 -2.81 -5.78 21.42
CA ASP A 102 -3.28 -7.16 21.56
C ASP A 102 -3.42 -7.81 20.18
N LEU A 103 -2.73 -8.94 19.97
CA LEU A 103 -2.73 -9.68 18.73
C LEU A 103 -4.13 -10.17 18.34
N ALA A 104 -4.98 -10.48 19.33
CA ALA A 104 -6.36 -10.89 19.10
C ALA A 104 -7.22 -9.78 18.46
N ASN A 105 -6.79 -8.52 18.57
CA ASN A 105 -7.45 -7.35 18.00
C ASN A 105 -6.78 -6.85 16.71
N SER A 106 -5.85 -7.63 16.13
CA SER A 106 -5.17 -7.27 14.88
C SER A 106 -6.12 -7.29 13.69
N ASP A 107 -6.36 -6.11 13.11
CA ASP A 107 -7.17 -5.99 11.89
C ASP A 107 -6.48 -6.69 10.70
N ALA A 108 -5.14 -6.67 10.65
CA ALA A 108 -4.36 -7.35 9.61
C ALA A 108 -4.54 -8.87 9.66
N LEU A 109 -4.47 -9.49 10.85
CA LEU A 109 -4.69 -10.93 11.01
C LEU A 109 -6.14 -11.31 10.74
N LYS A 110 -7.08 -10.46 11.15
CA LYS A 110 -8.51 -10.68 10.90
C LYS A 110 -8.79 -10.74 9.40
N LEU A 111 -8.30 -9.79 8.62
CA LEU A 111 -8.45 -9.81 7.16
C LEU A 111 -7.74 -10.99 6.51
N ALA A 112 -6.52 -11.31 6.94
CA ALA A 112 -5.78 -12.45 6.43
C ALA A 112 -6.57 -13.76 6.62
N LYS A 113 -7.16 -13.97 7.80
CA LYS A 113 -7.96 -15.18 8.11
C LYS A 113 -9.27 -15.30 7.32
N GLU A 114 -9.80 -14.21 6.79
CA GLU A 114 -10.99 -14.27 5.94
C GLU A 114 -10.70 -14.86 4.55
N VAL A 115 -9.49 -14.62 4.02
CA VAL A 115 -9.07 -15.11 2.69
C VAL A 115 -8.17 -16.34 2.77
N ASP A 116 -7.47 -16.52 3.89
CA ASP A 116 -6.64 -17.68 4.20
C ASP A 116 -6.92 -18.21 5.63
N PRO A 117 -7.99 -19.00 5.80
CA PRO A 117 -8.37 -19.52 7.11
C PRO A 117 -7.34 -20.50 7.69
N GLN A 118 -6.60 -21.22 6.83
CA GLN A 118 -5.62 -22.23 7.25
C GLN A 118 -4.34 -21.55 7.75
N GLY A 119 -4.01 -20.39 7.19
CA GLY A 119 -2.88 -19.55 7.59
C GLY A 119 -1.58 -19.98 6.95
#